data_AF-A0A0F9D9Y0-F1
#
_entry.id   AF-A0A0F9D9Y0-F1
#
_cell.length_a   1.000
_cell.length_b   1.000
_cell.length_c   1.000
_cell.angle_alpha   90.00
_cell.angle_beta   90.00
_cell.angle_gamma   90.00
#
_symmetry.space_group_name_H-M   'P 1'
#
loop_
_entity.id
_entity.type
_entity.pdbx_description
1 polymer ?
#
loop_
_entity_poly.entity_id
_entity_poly.type
_entity_poly.pdbx_seq_one_letter_code
_entity_poly.pdbx_strand_id
1 'polypeptide(L)'
;MEVKTKRLIIGCSTILIIILMITFVDYKTIYDNLKEISLLGIFLFCLTYTVAFIFRAYKLKLVFRGINLDPKFSTIYGAIGTGWAINELTPAKIGDVA
;
A
#
# COMPACT_ATOMS: atom_id res chain seq x y z
N MET A 1 -27.61 -16.73 9.63
CA MET A 1 -26.50 -17.06 8.70
C MET A 1 -25.21 -17.16 9.50
N GLU A 2 -24.55 -18.32 9.50
CA GLU A 2 -23.28 -18.53 10.19
C GLU A 2 -22.23 -17.49 9.77
N VAL A 3 -21.35 -17.10 10.70
CA VAL A 3 -20.27 -16.13 10.47
C VAL A 3 -19.37 -16.59 9.31
N LYS A 4 -19.12 -17.89 9.20
CA LYS A 4 -18.34 -18.49 8.10
C LYS A 4 -19.00 -18.26 6.75
N THR A 5 -20.31 -18.48 6.63
CA THR A 5 -21.08 -18.25 5.40
C THR A 5 -21.05 -16.77 4.99
N LYS A 6 -21.15 -15.83 5.94
CA LYS A 6 -21.06 -14.38 5.65
C LYS A 6 -19.69 -14.01 5.07
N ARG A 7 -18.60 -14.50 5.67
CA ARG A 7 -17.22 -14.22 5.21
C ARG A 7 -16.97 -14.76 3.80
N LEU A 8 -17.47 -15.96 3.52
CA LEU A 8 -17.31 -16.60 2.22
C LEU A 8 -18.05 -15.84 1.12
N ILE A 9 -19.27 -15.39 1.39
CA ILE A 9 -20.05 -14.55 0.45
C ILE A 9 -19.34 -13.21 0.19
N ILE A 10 -18.82 -12.56 1.24
CA ILE A 10 -18.05 -11.31 1.08
C ILE A 10 -16.85 -11.54 0.17
N GLY A 11 -16.04 -12.57 0.43
CA GLY A 11 -14.88 -12.90 -0.40
C GLY A 11 -15.25 -13.17 -1.86
N CYS A 12 -16.28 -13.98 -2.12
CA CYS A 12 -16.78 -14.23 -3.47
C CYS A 12 -17.28 -12.95 -4.15
N SER A 13 -17.98 -12.08 -3.42
CA SER A 13 -18.46 -10.80 -3.96
C SER A 13 -17.31 -9.85 -4.31
N THR A 14 -16.26 -9.80 -3.49
CA THR A 14 -15.06 -9.00 -3.77
C THR A 14 -14.33 -9.49 -5.01
N ILE A 15 -14.17 -10.81 -5.17
CA ILE A 15 -13.56 -11.39 -6.39
C ILE A 15 -14.39 -11.04 -7.63
N LEU A 16 -15.71 -11.16 -7.55
CA LEU A 16 -16.61 -10.82 -8.65
C LEU A 16 -16.49 -9.34 -9.05
N ILE A 17 -16.42 -8.43 -8.06
CA ILE A 17 -16.21 -7.00 -8.30
C ILE A 17 -14.86 -6.76 -8.99
N ILE A 18 -13.77 -7.42 -8.52
CA ILE A 18 -12.44 -7.28 -9.14
C ILE A 18 -12.47 -7.73 -10.61
N ILE A 19 -13.09 -8.89 -10.90
CA ILE A 19 -13.23 -9.40 -12.28
C ILE A 19 -14.00 -8.39 -13.14
N LEU A 20 -15.10 -7.84 -12.62
CA LEU A 20 -15.90 -6.86 -13.33
C LEU A 20 -15.10 -5.58 -13.58
N MET A 21 -14.39 -5.05 -12.57
CA MET A 21 -13.54 -3.87 -12.72
C MET A 21 -12.48 -4.04 -13.82
N ILE A 22 -11.85 -5.21 -13.91
CA ILE A 22 -10.85 -5.52 -14.96
C ILE A 22 -11.42 -5.33 -16.37
N THR A 23 -12.70 -5.67 -16.59
CA THR A 23 -13.33 -5.50 -17.92
C THR A 23 -13.48 -4.04 -18.34
N PHE A 24 -13.47 -3.10 -17.39
CA PHE A 24 -13.53 -1.65 -17.65
C PHE A 24 -12.14 -1.01 -17.79
N VAL A 25 -11.06 -1.75 -17.57
CA VAL A 25 -9.69 -1.23 -17.67
C VAL A 25 -9.26 -1.21 -19.13
N ASP A 26 -8.98 -0.02 -19.66
CA ASP A 26 -8.34 0.15 -20.97
C ASP A 26 -6.83 -0.08 -20.86
N TYR A 27 -6.43 -1.35 -20.92
CA TYR A 27 -5.03 -1.76 -20.85
C TYR A 27 -4.18 -1.15 -21.97
N LYS A 28 -4.77 -0.88 -23.15
CA LYS A 28 -4.04 -0.33 -24.28
C LYS A 28 -3.63 1.11 -23.99
N THR A 29 -4.57 1.94 -23.57
CA THR A 29 -4.28 3.33 -23.18
C THR A 29 -3.29 3.39 -22.02
N ILE A 30 -3.42 2.52 -21.02
CA ILE A 30 -2.45 2.46 -19.90
C ILE A 30 -1.04 2.13 -20.42
N TYR A 31 -0.92 1.13 -21.29
CA TYR A 31 0.36 0.72 -21.84
C TYR A 31 1.01 1.80 -22.72
N ASP A 32 0.22 2.49 -23.53
CA ASP A 32 0.73 3.58 -24.37
C ASP A 32 1.16 4.78 -23.51
N ASN A 33 0.40 5.15 -22.49
CA ASN A 33 0.79 6.19 -21.53
C ASN A 33 2.05 5.82 -20.73
N LEU A 34 2.22 4.54 -20.36
CA LEU A 34 3.41 4.07 -19.65
C LEU A 34 4.70 4.30 -20.45
N LYS A 35 4.65 4.24 -21.79
CA LYS A 35 5.81 4.50 -22.65
C LYS A 35 6.20 5.98 -22.69
N GLU A 36 5.24 6.88 -22.46
CA GLU A 36 5.49 8.32 -22.44
C GLU A 36 6.12 8.79 -21.11
N ILE A 37 6.16 7.93 -20.10
CA ILE A 37 6.78 8.26 -18.82
C ILE A 37 8.29 8.41 -19.01
N SER A 38 8.77 9.63 -18.86
CA SER A 38 10.20 9.92 -18.87
C SER A 38 10.93 9.31 -17.68
N LEU A 39 12.21 8.97 -17.86
CA LEU A 39 13.11 8.55 -16.77
C LEU A 39 13.13 9.57 -15.62
N LEU A 40 13.03 10.87 -15.93
CA LEU A 40 12.94 11.93 -14.94
C LEU A 40 11.66 11.80 -14.11
N GLY A 41 10.52 11.50 -14.73
CA GLY A 41 9.26 11.27 -14.02
C GLY A 41 9.34 10.09 -13.06
N ILE A 42 9.94 8.98 -13.49
CA ILE A 42 10.18 7.81 -12.63
C ILE A 42 11.09 8.19 -11.46
N PHE A 43 12.18 8.92 -11.72
CA PHE A 43 13.10 9.36 -10.68
C PHE A 43 12.41 10.27 -9.65
N LEU A 44 11.66 11.29 -10.11
CA LEU A 44 10.92 12.20 -9.25
C LEU A 44 9.85 11.48 -8.42
N PHE A 45 9.17 10.50 -9.01
CA PHE A 45 8.23 9.64 -8.31
C PHE A 45 8.91 8.88 -7.17
N CYS A 46 10.01 8.16 -7.46
CA CYS A 46 10.77 7.42 -6.47
C CYS A 46 11.31 8.34 -5.36
N LEU A 47 11.83 9.51 -5.73
CA LEU A 47 12.34 10.50 -4.79
C LEU A 47 11.25 10.99 -3.84
N THR A 48 10.08 11.36 -4.40
CA THR A 48 8.96 11.88 -3.63
C THR A 48 8.45 10.83 -2.63
N TYR A 49 8.29 9.59 -3.06
CA TYR A 49 7.89 8.49 -2.17
C TYR A 49 8.94 8.24 -1.09
N THR A 50 10.22 8.18 -1.44
CA THR A 50 11.30 7.97 -0.47
C THR A 50 11.30 9.06 0.61
N VAL A 51 11.19 10.32 0.21
CA VAL A 51 11.09 11.46 1.14
C VAL A 51 9.86 11.35 2.03
N ALA A 52 8.70 10.99 1.47
CA ALA A 52 7.49 10.78 2.24
C ALA A 52 7.65 9.65 3.29
N PHE A 53 8.29 8.54 2.93
CA PHE A 53 8.59 7.46 3.87
C PHE A 53 9.56 7.89 4.98
N ILE A 54 10.58 8.68 4.65
CA ILE A 54 11.52 9.22 5.64
C ILE A 54 10.77 10.09 6.65
N PHE A 55 9.91 11.00 6.21
CA PHE A 55 9.13 11.85 7.10
C PHE A 55 8.15 11.05 7.98
N ARG A 56 7.48 10.05 7.40
CA ARG A 56 6.60 9.15 8.17
C ARG A 56 7.38 8.38 9.25
N ALA A 57 8.53 7.84 8.90
CA ALA A 57 9.39 7.13 9.85
C ALA A 57 9.92 8.05 10.95
N TYR A 58 10.31 9.28 10.61
CA TYR A 58 10.76 10.27 11.58
C TYR A 58 9.65 10.65 12.57
N LYS A 59 8.45 10.96 12.05
CA LYS A 59 7.27 11.27 12.86
C LYS A 59 6.97 10.14 13.85
N LEU A 60 6.96 8.89 13.38
CA LEU A 60 6.66 7.75 14.23
C LEU A 60 7.76 7.49 15.27
N LYS A 61 9.03 7.74 14.94
CA LYS A 61 10.14 7.69 15.91
C LYS A 61 9.96 8.71 17.04
N LEU A 62 9.49 9.92 16.73
CA LEU A 62 9.18 10.93 17.75
C LEU A 62 8.04 10.47 18.67
N VAL A 63 7.00 9.82 18.13
CA VAL A 63 5.90 9.26 18.93
C VAL A 63 6.42 8.17 19.89
N PHE A 64 7.25 7.25 19.41
CA PHE A 64 7.86 6.21 20.26
C PHE A 64 8.73 6.82 21.36
N ARG A 65 9.51 7.86 21.05
CA ARG A 65 10.30 8.58 22.06
C ARG A 65 9.43 9.24 23.12
N GLY A 66 8.25 9.75 22.74
CA GLY A 66 7.27 10.30 23.68
C GLY A 66 6.75 9.29 24.71
N ILE A 67 6.86 7.99 24.44
CA ILE A 67 6.50 6.89 25.37
C ILE A 67 7.74 6.14 25.90
N ASN A 68 8.92 6.78 25.89
CA ASN A 68 10.20 6.23 26.35
C ASN A 68 10.66 4.97 25.61
N LEU A 69 10.25 4.78 24.36
CA LEU A 69 10.77 3.75 23.45
C LEU A 69 11.71 4.40 22.42
N ASP A 70 12.90 3.85 22.22
CA ASP A 70 13.86 4.33 21.20
C ASP A 70 14.16 3.25 20.14
N PRO A 71 13.16 2.85 19.33
CA PRO A 71 13.39 1.93 18.23
C PRO A 71 14.34 2.53 17.19
N LYS A 72 15.13 1.66 16.55
CA LYS A 72 16.02 2.05 15.45
C LYS A 72 15.18 2.61 14.29
N PHE A 73 15.67 3.69 13.67
CA PHE A 73 14.99 4.32 12.54
C PHE A 73 14.79 3.35 11.37
N SER A 74 15.79 2.50 11.11
CA SER A 74 15.70 1.46 10.07
C SER A 74 14.57 0.46 10.31
N THR A 75 14.31 0.09 11.58
CA THR A 75 13.20 -0.78 11.95
C THR A 75 11.85 -0.13 11.66
N ILE A 76 11.69 1.15 12.04
CA ILE A 76 10.47 1.90 11.75
C ILE A 76 10.27 2.07 10.25
N TYR A 77 11.32 2.50 9.53
CA TYR A 77 11.28 2.72 8.09
C TYR A 77 10.92 1.42 7.35
N GLY A 78 11.54 0.30 7.72
CA GLY A 78 11.23 -1.02 7.18
C GLY A 78 9.79 -1.43 7.45
N ALA A 79 9.32 -1.30 8.69
CA ALA A 79 7.94 -1.64 9.07
C ALA A 79 6.90 -0.81 8.30
N ILE A 80 7.12 0.49 8.15
CA ILE A 80 6.23 1.37 7.36
C ILE A 80 6.27 0.98 5.88
N GLY A 81 7.45 0.72 5.32
CA GLY A 81 7.61 0.31 3.92
C GLY A 81 6.91 -1.02 3.63
N THR A 82 7.14 -2.04 4.46
CA THR A 82 6.50 -3.34 4.35
C THR A 82 4.98 -3.25 4.57
N GLY A 83 4.53 -2.51 5.58
CA GLY A 83 3.10 -2.30 5.83
C GLY A 83 2.40 -1.56 4.69
N TRP A 84 3.06 -0.58 4.08
CA TRP A 84 2.56 0.09 2.88
C TRP A 84 2.48 -0.89 1.70
N ALA A 85 3.55 -1.63 1.42
CA ALA A 85 3.57 -2.58 0.31
C ALA A 85 2.47 -3.65 0.44
N ILE A 86 2.27 -4.19 1.64
CA ILE A 86 1.17 -5.14 1.88
C ILE A 86 -0.18 -4.45 1.63
N ASN A 87 -0.43 -3.29 2.23
CA ASN A 87 -1.73 -2.62 2.11
C ASN A 87 -2.07 -2.19 0.66
N GLU A 88 -1.09 -1.80 -0.15
CA GLU A 88 -1.33 -1.43 -1.55
C GLU A 88 -1.44 -2.66 -2.47
N LEU A 89 -0.74 -3.76 -2.16
CA LEU A 89 -0.76 -4.97 -2.97
C LEU A 89 -1.90 -5.92 -2.61
N THR A 90 -2.48 -5.78 -1.42
CA THR A 90 -3.60 -6.62 -0.98
C THR A 90 -4.90 -5.82 -0.89
N PRO A 91 -5.98 -6.24 -1.58
CA PRO A 91 -7.28 -5.56 -1.54
C PRO A 91 -7.97 -5.60 -0.17
N ALA A 92 -7.44 -6.38 0.77
CA ALA A 92 -7.77 -6.30 2.19
C ALA A 92 -6.71 -5.46 2.88
N LYS A 93 -7.10 -4.45 3.66
CA LYS A 93 -6.21 -3.78 4.62
C LYS A 93 -5.82 -4.79 5.71
N ILE A 94 -4.85 -5.67 5.42
CA ILE A 94 -4.29 -6.63 6.38
C ILE A 94 -3.52 -5.87 7.49
N GLY A 95 -3.31 -4.56 7.35
CA GLY A 95 -2.74 -3.69 8.37
C GLY A 95 -3.49 -3.61 9.71
N ASP A 96 -4.74 -4.07 9.80
CA ASP A 96 -5.51 -4.11 11.07
C ASP A 96 -5.32 -5.44 11.86
N VAL A 97 -4.38 -6.30 11.46
CA VAL A 97 -4.11 -7.58 12.15
C VAL A 97 -2.88 -7.50 13.08
N ALA A 98 -2.35 -6.30 13.32
CA ALA A 98 -1.27 -6.05 14.28
C ALA A 98 -1.78 -5.44 15.58
#